data_AF-A0A495VXU2-F1
#
_entry.id   AF-A0A495VXU2-F1
#
_cell.length_a   1.000
_cell.length_b   1.000
_cell.length_c   1.000
_cell.angle_alpha   90.00
_cell.angle_beta   90.00
_cell.angle_gamma   90.00
#
_symmetry.space_group_name_H-M   'P 1'
#
loop_
_entity.id
_entity.type
_entity.pdbx_description
1 polymer ?
#
loop_
_entity_poly.entity_id
_entity_poly.type
_entity_poly.pdbx_seq_one_letter_code
_entity_poly.pdbx_strand_id
1 'polypeptide(L)'
;MSLRGTLRSAARAATLAVLAATALVAVPQSASAGGCSALGCGNVTNNTPVTMHTTVGLGSSKAKDRCDVWNNNGSLEDPWGYNWAYMKCTQVSLGRDQKRGGNGVDVDAFTFNTRSYLVLHNGTQDPVGKGVWTKIRDYHAVRCVEKRGSLECTVS
;
A
#
# COMPACT_ATOMS: atom_id res chain seq x y z
N MET A 1 68.31 44.39 -33.51
CA MET A 1 68.70 44.35 -32.08
C MET A 1 67.54 43.78 -31.29
N SER A 2 67.79 42.73 -30.49
CA SER A 2 66.96 42.25 -29.36
C SER A 2 65.52 41.77 -29.63
N LEU A 3 64.96 40.76 -28.97
CA LEU A 3 65.42 39.91 -27.87
C LEU A 3 64.56 38.63 -27.88
N ARG A 4 65.19 37.49 -27.58
CA ARG A 4 64.56 36.18 -27.38
C ARG A 4 63.64 36.22 -26.15
N GLY A 5 62.51 35.52 -26.22
CA GLY A 5 61.63 35.28 -25.07
C GLY A 5 61.01 33.88 -25.11
N THR A 6 61.69 32.91 -24.52
CA THR A 6 61.22 31.54 -24.27
C THR A 6 60.10 31.54 -23.23
N LEU A 7 58.89 31.12 -23.61
CA LEU A 7 57.81 30.83 -22.66
C LEU A 7 57.78 29.34 -22.33
N ARG A 8 57.95 29.07 -21.04
CA ARG A 8 58.07 27.75 -20.42
C ARG A 8 56.69 27.10 -20.28
N SER A 9 56.64 25.80 -20.55
CA SER A 9 55.55 24.90 -20.19
C SER A 9 55.27 24.93 -18.68
N ALA A 10 54.00 24.98 -18.29
CA ALA A 10 53.55 24.60 -16.96
C ALA A 10 52.44 23.56 -17.10
N ALA A 11 52.71 22.39 -16.54
CA ALA A 11 51.92 21.19 -16.65
C ALA A 11 50.60 21.28 -15.86
N ARG A 12 49.61 20.58 -16.39
CA ARG A 12 48.29 20.35 -15.82
C ARG A 12 48.39 19.53 -14.53
N ALA A 13 47.69 19.95 -13.49
CA ALA A 13 47.24 19.07 -12.41
C ALA A 13 45.79 19.44 -12.08
N ALA A 14 44.85 18.91 -12.88
CA ALA A 14 43.43 18.97 -12.57
C ALA A 14 43.10 17.77 -11.69
N THR A 15 43.07 17.98 -10.38
CA THR A 15 42.65 16.98 -9.40
C THR A 15 41.13 16.82 -9.50
N LEU A 16 40.66 15.82 -10.24
CA LEU A 16 39.26 15.41 -10.23
C LEU A 16 38.96 14.70 -8.90
N ALA A 17 38.33 15.43 -7.97
CA ALA A 17 37.71 14.84 -6.81
C ALA A 17 36.41 14.15 -7.26
N VAL A 18 36.46 12.82 -7.40
CA VAL A 18 35.26 11.99 -7.59
C VAL A 18 34.54 11.91 -6.24
N LEU A 19 33.55 12.77 -6.03
CA LEU A 19 32.54 12.54 -4.99
C LEU A 19 31.73 11.31 -5.42
N ALA A 20 32.05 10.16 -4.85
CA ALA A 20 31.18 9.00 -4.89
C ALA A 20 29.96 9.29 -4.01
N ALA A 21 28.94 9.91 -4.59
CA ALA A 21 27.61 9.93 -4.00
C ALA A 21 27.08 8.50 -4.04
N THR A 22 27.15 7.79 -2.92
CA THR A 22 26.37 6.58 -2.69
C THR A 22 24.90 6.98 -2.70
N ALA A 23 24.30 6.94 -3.89
CA ALA A 23 22.86 6.90 -4.04
C ALA A 23 22.38 5.63 -3.34
N LEU A 24 21.82 5.78 -2.15
CA LEU A 24 20.90 4.80 -1.58
C LEU A 24 19.74 4.72 -2.56
N VAL A 25 19.85 3.80 -3.53
CA VAL A 25 18.71 3.36 -4.32
C VAL A 25 17.79 2.70 -3.30
N ALA A 26 16.77 3.44 -2.86
CA ALA A 26 15.63 2.85 -2.19
C ALA A 26 15.00 1.92 -3.23
N VAL A 27 15.41 0.66 -3.21
CA VAL A 27 14.76 -0.39 -3.97
C VAL A 27 13.33 -0.41 -3.45
N PRO A 28 12.31 -0.19 -4.30
CA PRO A 28 10.94 -0.40 -3.86
C PRO A 28 10.87 -1.85 -3.41
N GLN A 29 10.69 -2.07 -2.10
CA GLN A 29 10.45 -3.40 -1.59
C GLN A 29 9.20 -3.89 -2.30
N SER A 30 9.39 -4.89 -3.16
CA SER A 30 8.27 -5.64 -3.71
C SER A 30 7.55 -6.22 -2.50
N ALA A 31 6.30 -5.81 -2.29
CA ALA A 31 5.45 -6.34 -1.23
C ALA A 31 5.49 -7.87 -1.33
N SER A 32 6.20 -8.48 -0.38
CA SER A 32 6.32 -9.92 -0.28
C SER A 32 5.04 -10.43 0.36
N ALA A 33 4.16 -10.99 -0.47
CA ALA A 33 3.02 -11.78 0.00
C ALA A 33 3.55 -12.93 0.87
N GLY A 34 3.54 -12.77 2.20
CA GLY A 34 3.86 -13.86 3.11
C GLY A 34 4.38 -13.51 4.50
N GLY A 35 4.62 -12.24 4.84
CA GLY A 35 5.08 -11.93 6.20
C GLY A 35 5.05 -10.44 6.54
N CYS A 36 4.49 -10.14 7.69
CA CYS A 36 4.54 -8.84 8.35
C CYS A 36 5.74 -8.75 9.30
N SER A 37 6.25 -7.54 9.53
CA SER A 37 7.37 -7.28 10.44
C SER A 37 6.90 -7.10 11.90
N ALA A 38 7.83 -6.76 12.80
CA ALA A 38 7.51 -6.42 14.20
C ALA A 38 6.49 -5.27 14.35
N LEU A 39 6.27 -4.48 13.29
CA LEU A 39 5.33 -3.36 13.28
C LEU A 39 3.85 -3.78 13.21
N GLY A 40 3.56 -5.07 13.08
CA GLY A 40 2.20 -5.61 13.05
C GLY A 40 1.80 -6.12 11.65
N CYS A 41 0.64 -6.77 11.60
CA CYS A 41 0.06 -7.27 10.35
C CYS A 41 -1.37 -6.75 10.20
N GLY A 42 -1.69 -6.32 8.97
CA GLY A 42 -2.98 -5.88 8.54
C GLY A 42 -3.96 -7.01 8.83
N ASN A 43 -5.04 -6.68 9.54
CA ASN A 43 -6.03 -7.68 9.89
C ASN A 43 -7.43 -7.11 9.78
N VAL A 44 -8.36 -7.99 9.48
CA VAL A 44 -9.74 -7.64 9.21
C VAL A 44 -10.65 -8.64 9.91
N THR A 45 -11.70 -8.12 10.55
CA THR A 45 -12.73 -8.93 11.22
C THR A 45 -14.08 -8.57 10.62
N ASN A 46 -14.78 -9.59 10.10
CA ASN A 46 -16.10 -9.45 9.51
C ASN A 46 -17.18 -9.81 10.53
N ASN A 47 -17.74 -8.84 11.25
CA ASN A 47 -18.93 -9.03 12.10
C ASN A 47 -20.22 -8.59 11.37
N THR A 48 -20.22 -8.60 10.03
CA THR A 48 -21.42 -8.32 9.23
C THR A 48 -22.14 -9.63 8.88
N PRO A 49 -23.43 -9.59 8.49
CA PRO A 49 -24.13 -10.78 7.99
C PRO A 49 -23.73 -11.18 6.57
N VAL A 50 -22.85 -10.42 5.90
CA VAL A 50 -22.48 -10.59 4.49
C VAL A 50 -21.08 -11.16 4.39
N THR A 51 -20.83 -11.97 3.35
CA THR A 51 -19.47 -12.45 3.08
C THR A 51 -18.58 -11.29 2.61
N MET A 52 -17.49 -11.06 3.33
CA MET A 52 -16.42 -10.14 2.95
C MET A 52 -15.40 -10.91 2.11
N HIS A 53 -14.67 -10.21 1.24
CA HIS A 53 -13.50 -10.78 0.55
C HIS A 53 -12.25 -10.03 0.95
N THR A 54 -11.14 -10.74 1.00
CA THR A 54 -9.83 -10.25 1.44
C THR A 54 -8.75 -10.70 0.47
N THR A 55 -7.61 -10.00 0.45
CA THR A 55 -6.42 -10.41 -0.30
C THR A 55 -5.17 -10.18 0.55
N VAL A 56 -4.20 -11.08 0.41
CA VAL A 56 -2.87 -11.04 1.07
C VAL A 56 -1.73 -10.95 0.04
N GLY A 57 -2.09 -10.66 -1.22
CA GLY A 57 -1.16 -10.53 -2.33
C GLY A 57 -1.65 -9.49 -3.34
N LEU A 58 -2.06 -8.32 -2.87
CA LEU A 58 -2.47 -7.23 -3.74
C LEU A 58 -1.29 -6.75 -4.61
N GLY A 59 -1.49 -6.66 -5.92
CA GLY A 59 -0.43 -6.37 -6.89
C GLY A 59 0.49 -7.56 -7.21
N SER A 60 0.27 -8.73 -6.61
CA SER A 60 1.12 -9.91 -6.85
C SER A 60 1.03 -10.37 -8.31
N SER A 61 2.18 -10.66 -8.92
CA SER A 61 2.23 -11.22 -10.28
C SER A 61 1.57 -12.60 -10.41
N LYS A 62 1.50 -13.34 -9.29
CA LYS A 62 0.91 -14.69 -9.17
C LYS A 62 -0.61 -14.69 -9.03
N ALA A 63 -1.20 -13.54 -8.69
CA ALA A 63 -2.64 -13.41 -8.59
C ALA A 63 -3.31 -13.48 -9.97
N LYS A 64 -4.49 -14.12 -10.03
CA LYS A 64 -5.24 -14.36 -11.27
C LYS A 64 -6.39 -13.36 -11.46
N ASP A 65 -6.96 -12.87 -10.36
CA ASP A 65 -8.08 -11.94 -10.40
C ASP A 65 -7.59 -10.51 -10.52
N ARG A 66 -8.54 -9.60 -10.76
CA ARG A 66 -8.32 -8.16 -10.79
C ARG A 66 -9.27 -7.47 -9.85
N CYS A 67 -8.76 -6.44 -9.17
CA CYS A 67 -9.44 -5.70 -8.13
C CYS A 67 -9.33 -4.20 -8.42
N ASP A 68 -10.47 -3.51 -8.40
CA ASP A 68 -10.54 -2.05 -8.44
C ASP A 68 -10.29 -1.52 -7.02
N VAL A 69 -9.13 -0.91 -6.79
CA VAL A 69 -8.72 -0.35 -5.49
C VAL A 69 -8.86 1.16 -5.53
N TRP A 70 -9.60 1.76 -4.60
CA TRP A 70 -9.85 3.22 -4.62
C TRP A 70 -8.76 4.05 -3.93
N ASN A 71 -8.04 3.44 -2.98
CA ASN A 71 -6.99 4.09 -2.17
C ASN A 71 -5.65 3.34 -2.27
N ASN A 72 -5.09 3.19 -3.48
CA ASN A 72 -3.91 2.35 -3.72
C ASN A 72 -2.65 2.72 -2.91
N ASN A 73 -2.52 3.97 -2.45
CA ASN A 73 -1.42 4.36 -1.54
C ASN A 73 -1.60 3.80 -0.11
N GLY A 74 -2.73 3.16 0.20
CA GLY A 74 -3.09 2.68 1.54
C GLY A 74 -3.34 3.82 2.53
N SER A 75 -3.39 5.06 2.07
CA SER A 75 -3.76 6.22 2.89
C SER A 75 -5.28 6.31 2.93
N LEU A 76 -5.83 6.37 4.14
CA LEU A 76 -7.23 6.76 4.35
C LEU A 76 -7.35 8.27 4.64
N GLU A 77 -6.22 8.94 4.88
CA GLU A 77 -6.14 10.35 5.29
C GLU A 77 -6.01 11.31 4.11
N ASP A 78 -5.86 10.80 2.89
CA ASP A 78 -5.61 11.64 1.72
C ASP A 78 -6.96 12.23 1.24
N PRO A 79 -7.23 13.54 1.46
CA PRO A 79 -8.51 14.15 1.14
C PRO A 79 -8.73 14.30 -0.38
N TRP A 80 -7.67 14.14 -1.18
CA TRP A 80 -7.72 14.06 -2.63
C TRP A 80 -7.57 12.61 -3.13
N GLY A 81 -7.51 11.66 -2.19
CA GLY A 81 -6.97 10.30 -2.25
C GLY A 81 -7.76 9.26 -3.01
N TYR A 82 -8.42 9.67 -4.10
CA TYR A 82 -8.90 8.76 -5.13
C TYR A 82 -7.72 8.23 -5.96
N ASN A 83 -6.80 7.52 -5.32
CA ASN A 83 -5.70 6.84 -5.99
C ASN A 83 -6.21 5.49 -6.52
N TRP A 84 -7.04 5.58 -7.56
CA TRP A 84 -7.62 4.41 -8.20
C TRP A 84 -6.54 3.59 -8.89
N ALA A 85 -6.52 2.28 -8.61
CA ALA A 85 -5.65 1.34 -9.29
C ALA A 85 -6.37 0.04 -9.59
N TYR A 86 -6.12 -0.47 -10.79
CA TYR A 86 -6.56 -1.80 -11.20
C TYR A 86 -5.45 -2.82 -10.94
N MET A 87 -5.56 -3.57 -9.85
CA MET A 87 -4.48 -4.42 -9.35
C MET A 87 -4.80 -5.90 -9.48
N LYS A 88 -3.78 -6.73 -9.65
CA LYS A 88 -3.95 -8.18 -9.48
C LYS A 88 -4.21 -8.51 -8.02
N CYS A 89 -5.05 -9.50 -7.74
CA CYS A 89 -5.37 -9.92 -6.38
C CYS A 89 -5.77 -11.39 -6.31
N THR A 90 -5.66 -11.98 -5.12
CA THR A 90 -6.21 -13.31 -4.83
C THR A 90 -7.34 -13.11 -3.84
N GLN A 91 -8.56 -13.44 -4.24
CA GLN A 91 -9.72 -13.24 -3.38
C GLN A 91 -9.89 -14.43 -2.44
N VAL A 92 -10.02 -14.15 -1.15
CA VAL A 92 -10.40 -15.14 -0.15
C VAL A 92 -11.60 -14.66 0.62
N SER A 93 -12.67 -15.46 0.57
CA SER A 93 -13.90 -15.20 1.30
C SER A 93 -13.66 -15.27 2.81
N LEU A 94 -14.25 -14.33 3.54
CA LEU A 94 -14.27 -14.26 4.99
C LEU A 94 -15.73 -14.18 5.43
N GLY A 95 -16.20 -15.26 6.04
CA GLY A 95 -17.58 -15.40 6.52
C GLY A 95 -17.88 -14.49 7.71
N ARG A 96 -19.12 -14.55 8.16
CA ARG A 96 -19.58 -13.86 9.36
C ARG A 96 -18.79 -14.33 10.59
N ASP A 97 -18.47 -13.37 11.44
CA ASP A 97 -17.74 -13.50 12.71
C ASP A 97 -16.34 -14.14 12.58
N GLN A 98 -15.77 -14.08 11.37
CA GLN A 98 -14.40 -14.53 11.09
C GLN A 98 -13.40 -13.37 11.05
N LYS A 99 -12.14 -13.71 11.37
CA LYS A 99 -10.99 -12.81 11.30
C LYS A 99 -9.94 -13.36 10.33
N ARG A 100 -9.26 -12.48 9.60
CA ARG A 100 -8.06 -12.80 8.81
C ARG A 100 -6.96 -11.77 9.06
N GLY A 101 -5.71 -12.21 8.98
CA GLY A 101 -4.54 -11.38 9.24
C GLY A 101 -4.11 -11.39 10.70
N GLY A 102 -2.98 -10.75 11.00
CA GLY A 102 -2.25 -10.93 12.25
C GLY A 102 -1.40 -12.20 12.25
N ASN A 103 -0.58 -12.38 13.29
CA ASN A 103 0.20 -13.61 13.51
C ASN A 103 1.01 -14.07 12.27
N GLY A 104 1.68 -13.15 11.57
CA GLY A 104 2.47 -13.46 10.38
C GLY A 104 1.72 -13.37 9.05
N VAL A 105 0.39 -13.18 9.07
CA VAL A 105 -0.41 -12.98 7.86
C VAL A 105 -0.80 -11.50 7.74
N ASP A 106 -0.47 -10.89 6.61
CA ASP A 106 -0.80 -9.50 6.31
C ASP A 106 -1.93 -9.41 5.29
N VAL A 107 -3.05 -8.78 5.67
CA VAL A 107 -4.17 -8.51 4.76
C VAL A 107 -3.95 -7.16 4.11
N ASP A 108 -3.72 -7.16 2.79
CA ASP A 108 -3.49 -5.94 2.03
C ASP A 108 -4.76 -5.12 1.82
N ALA A 109 -5.89 -5.79 1.59
CA ALA A 109 -7.15 -5.14 1.23
C ALA A 109 -8.37 -6.03 1.47
N PHE A 110 -9.53 -5.39 1.56
CA PHE A 110 -10.82 -6.06 1.70
C PHE A 110 -11.91 -5.39 0.85
N THR A 111 -13.02 -6.10 0.64
CA THR A 111 -14.22 -5.59 -0.03
C THR A 111 -15.50 -6.35 0.38
N PHE A 112 -16.66 -5.77 0.07
CA PHE A 112 -17.94 -6.45 0.03
C PHE A 112 -18.47 -6.48 -1.42
N ASN A 113 -18.45 -7.66 -2.04
CA ASN A 113 -18.84 -7.80 -3.46
C ASN A 113 -20.34 -7.54 -3.71
N THR A 114 -21.18 -7.69 -2.69
CA THR A 114 -22.65 -7.63 -2.85
C THR A 114 -23.28 -6.34 -2.31
N ARG A 115 -22.54 -5.52 -1.54
CA ARG A 115 -23.08 -4.32 -0.89
C ARG A 115 -22.03 -3.21 -0.80
N SER A 116 -22.47 -1.96 -0.88
CA SER A 116 -21.65 -0.81 -0.51
C SER A 116 -21.43 -0.76 1.00
N TYR A 117 -20.38 -0.08 1.43
CA TYR A 117 -20.00 0.04 2.84
C TYR A 117 -19.35 1.40 3.11
N LEU A 118 -19.27 1.77 4.38
CA LEU A 118 -18.55 2.95 4.85
C LEU A 118 -17.22 2.52 5.46
N VAL A 119 -16.14 3.21 5.14
CA VAL A 119 -14.88 3.12 5.86
C VAL A 119 -14.83 4.27 6.86
N LEU A 120 -14.68 3.95 8.14
CA LEU A 120 -14.62 4.91 9.24
C LEU A 120 -13.20 4.98 9.76
N HIS A 121 -12.60 6.17 9.71
CA HIS A 121 -11.20 6.37 10.04
C HIS A 121 -11.00 7.81 10.54
N ASN A 122 -10.39 8.00 11.71
CA ASN A 122 -10.06 9.32 12.28
C ASN A 122 -11.22 10.36 12.25
N GLY A 123 -12.46 9.91 12.43
CA GLY A 123 -13.65 10.77 12.37
C GLY A 123 -14.19 11.03 10.96
N THR A 124 -13.47 10.63 9.92
CA THR A 124 -13.89 10.63 8.52
C THR A 124 -14.71 9.39 8.20
N GLN A 125 -15.65 9.54 7.26
CA GLN A 125 -16.46 8.45 6.72
C GLN A 125 -16.41 8.47 5.20
N ASP A 126 -15.82 7.43 4.61
CA ASP A 126 -15.68 7.32 3.16
C ASP A 126 -16.65 6.26 2.61
N PRO A 127 -17.58 6.63 1.72
CA PRO A 127 -18.46 5.67 1.08
C PRO A 127 -17.72 4.89 0.00
N VAL A 128 -17.79 3.56 0.08
CA VAL A 128 -17.16 2.65 -0.88
C VAL A 128 -18.22 1.82 -1.59
N GLY A 129 -18.14 1.80 -2.92
CA GLY A 129 -19.03 1.02 -3.78
C GLY A 129 -18.87 -0.49 -3.58
N LYS A 130 -19.93 -1.26 -3.87
CA LYS A 130 -19.86 -2.73 -3.86
C LYS A 130 -18.74 -3.22 -4.79
N GLY A 131 -17.97 -4.21 -4.35
CA GLY A 131 -16.86 -4.81 -5.11
C GLY A 131 -15.62 -3.91 -5.30
N VAL A 132 -15.65 -2.67 -4.82
CA VAL A 132 -14.47 -1.81 -4.77
C VAL A 132 -13.64 -2.19 -3.55
N TRP A 133 -12.33 -2.29 -3.72
CA TRP A 133 -11.39 -2.76 -2.70
C TRP A 133 -10.81 -1.61 -1.90
N THR A 134 -10.87 -1.71 -0.58
CA THR A 134 -10.19 -0.81 0.35
C THR A 134 -8.85 -1.43 0.73
N LYS A 135 -7.76 -0.77 0.33
CA LYS A 135 -6.41 -1.10 0.79
C LYS A 135 -6.22 -0.63 2.23
N ILE A 136 -5.53 -1.44 3.02
CA ILE A 136 -5.07 -1.09 4.36
C ILE A 136 -3.55 -1.24 4.45
N ARG A 137 -2.95 -0.70 5.51
CA ARG A 137 -1.52 -0.83 5.79
C ARG A 137 -1.27 -1.99 6.74
N ASP A 138 -0.01 -2.42 6.81
CA ASP A 138 0.46 -3.56 7.58
C ASP A 138 0.15 -3.44 9.09
N TYR A 139 -0.14 -2.26 9.63
CA TYR A 139 -0.45 -2.08 11.05
C TYR A 139 -1.92 -1.77 11.32
N HIS A 140 -2.76 -1.68 10.28
CA HIS A 140 -4.18 -1.39 10.45
C HIS A 140 -4.96 -2.63 10.91
N ALA A 141 -5.84 -2.42 11.87
CA ALA A 141 -6.89 -3.37 12.23
C ALA A 141 -8.25 -2.85 11.74
N VAL A 142 -8.99 -3.69 11.02
CA VAL A 142 -10.32 -3.36 10.52
C VAL A 142 -11.37 -4.20 11.20
N ARG A 143 -12.44 -3.56 11.66
CA ARG A 143 -13.64 -4.24 12.14
C ARG A 143 -14.87 -3.74 11.40
N CYS A 144 -15.51 -4.65 10.68
CA CYS A 144 -16.74 -4.37 9.94
C CYS A 144 -17.97 -4.89 10.69
N VAL A 145 -19.00 -4.06 10.82
CA VAL A 145 -20.30 -4.39 11.42
C VAL A 145 -21.43 -3.90 10.53
N GLU A 146 -22.62 -4.47 10.72
CA GLU A 146 -23.83 -3.84 10.22
C GLU A 146 -24.46 -2.96 11.32
N LYS A 147 -24.77 -1.71 10.98
CA LYS A 147 -25.46 -0.75 11.85
C LYS A 147 -26.55 -0.05 11.06
N ARG A 148 -27.79 -0.13 11.57
CA ARG A 148 -28.97 0.51 10.94
C ARG A 148 -29.11 0.17 9.44
N GLY A 149 -28.75 -1.06 9.07
CA GLY A 149 -28.79 -1.53 7.69
C GLY A 149 -27.65 -1.06 6.80
N SER A 150 -26.66 -0.32 7.31
CA SER A 150 -25.43 0.02 6.59
C SER A 150 -24.25 -0.83 7.07
N LEU A 151 -23.37 -1.24 6.15
CA LEU A 151 -22.10 -1.86 6.51
C LEU A 151 -21.09 -0.77 6.86
N GLU A 152 -20.50 -0.82 8.04
CA GLU A 152 -19.52 0.13 8.54
C GLU A 152 -18.25 -0.60 8.95
N CYS A 153 -17.11 -0.20 8.40
CA CYS A 153 -15.79 -0.75 8.69
C CYS A 153 -14.92 0.30 9.37
N THR A 154 -14.68 0.13 10.67
CA THR A 154 -13.76 0.98 11.42
C THR A 154 -12.32 0.52 11.19
N VAL A 155 -11.44 1.44 10.81
CA VAL A 155 -10.00 1.23 10.68
C VAL A 155 -9.29 1.93 11.82
N SER A 156 -8.43 1.19 12.53
CA SER A 156 -7.61 1.65 13.67
C SER A 156 -6.15 1.27 13.49
#